data_AF-A0A945LGC9-F1
#
_entry.id   AF-A0A945LGC9-F1
#
_cell.length_a   1.000
_cell.length_b   1.000
_cell.length_c   1.000
_cell.angle_alpha   90.00
_cell.angle_beta   90.00
_cell.angle_gamma   90.00
#
_symmetry.space_group_name_H-M   'P 1'
#
loop_
_entity.id
_entity.type
_entity.pdbx_description
1 polymer ?
#
loop_
_entity_poly.entity_id
_entity_poly.type
_entity_poly.pdbx_seq_one_letter_code
_entity_poly.pdbx_strand_id
1 'polypeptide(L)'
;MTFPKIPGFRQFAALTFMFIVLGGCYMPMRYDAEIEITRQGYYKFIFDGYLAKVELYDGIRRNKIDLTKEKEEIEKIRKDFATDANASDFAYHRKGYFRVHWEREGDILKSKTVIFLRRNEYILGMSYNRKTGRVGMQGRSLKKDTRNKLAEIGLGGTNGEIRVITDLPMIASNATKVAKNRKRGPGFKTYTLEDQEHLRADPKPHSGASVESTLAK
;
A
#
# COMPACT_ATOMS: atom_id res chain seq x y z
N MET A 1 -71.46 3.85 -12.62
CA MET A 1 -70.57 4.98 -12.31
C MET A 1 -69.12 4.52 -12.43
N THR A 2 -68.51 4.89 -13.55
CA THR A 2 -67.08 5.03 -13.84
C THR A 2 -66.54 6.25 -13.07
N PHE A 3 -65.29 6.45 -12.62
CA PHE A 3 -63.87 6.22 -13.03
C PHE A 3 -63.00 6.53 -11.76
N PRO A 4 -61.64 6.36 -11.68
CA PRO A 4 -60.69 6.51 -12.77
C PRO A 4 -59.59 5.44 -12.93
N LYS A 5 -59.20 5.32 -14.20
CA LYS A 5 -57.93 4.76 -14.67
C LYS A 5 -56.82 5.74 -14.34
N ILE A 6 -55.74 5.26 -13.73
CA ILE A 6 -54.48 5.99 -13.62
C ILE A 6 -53.67 5.72 -14.90
N PRO A 7 -53.13 6.75 -15.58
CA PRO A 7 -52.56 6.63 -16.92
C PRO A 7 -51.17 5.98 -16.93
N GLY A 8 -50.81 5.46 -18.09
CA GLY A 8 -49.65 4.62 -18.33
C GLY A 8 -48.30 5.21 -17.93
N PHE A 9 -47.52 4.38 -17.26
CA PHE A 9 -46.10 4.58 -16.97
C PHE A 9 -45.28 4.24 -18.23
N ARG A 10 -45.21 5.20 -19.18
CA ARG A 10 -44.25 5.13 -20.30
C ARG A 10 -42.88 5.56 -19.79
N GLN A 11 -41.94 4.61 -19.82
CA GLN A 11 -40.50 4.79 -20.00
C GLN A 11 -39.87 6.05 -19.38
N PHE A 12 -39.28 5.91 -18.20
CA PHE A 12 -37.99 6.54 -17.93
C PHE A 12 -36.97 5.42 -17.68
N ALA A 13 -36.26 5.11 -18.75
CA ALA A 13 -35.07 4.29 -18.73
C ALA A 13 -34.00 4.97 -17.86
N ALA A 14 -33.37 4.13 -17.05
CA ALA A 14 -31.98 4.20 -16.59
C ALA A 14 -31.24 5.54 -16.70
N LEU A 15 -30.85 6.08 -15.54
CA LEU A 15 -29.50 6.60 -15.30
C LEU A 15 -29.28 6.78 -13.80
N THR A 16 -29.37 5.68 -13.06
CA THR A 16 -28.65 5.59 -11.79
C THR A 16 -27.17 5.49 -12.16
N PHE A 17 -26.53 6.63 -12.36
CA PHE A 17 -25.08 6.71 -12.52
C PHE A 17 -24.49 6.27 -11.18
N MET A 18 -24.22 4.98 -11.08
CA MET A 18 -23.50 4.32 -10.01
C MET A 18 -22.10 4.92 -9.99
N PHE A 19 -21.92 6.09 -9.36
CA PHE A 19 -20.64 6.56 -8.88
C PHE A 19 -20.24 5.69 -7.67
N ILE A 20 -20.08 4.39 -7.91
CA ILE A 20 -19.09 3.63 -7.16
C ILE A 20 -17.77 3.94 -7.85
N VAL A 21 -17.20 5.10 -7.52
CA VAL A 21 -15.74 5.25 -7.62
C VAL A 21 -15.23 4.39 -6.47
N LEU A 22 -14.98 3.12 -6.77
CA LEU A 22 -14.14 2.26 -5.96
C LEU A 22 -12.76 2.91 -5.94
N GLY A 23 -12.57 3.88 -5.04
CA GLY A 23 -11.36 4.68 -4.91
C GLY A 23 -10.13 3.77 -5.00
N GLY A 24 -9.50 3.79 -6.16
CA GLY A 24 -8.55 2.76 -6.56
C GLY A 24 -7.18 3.03 -5.98
N CYS A 25 -6.72 2.09 -5.17
CA CYS A 25 -5.34 1.62 -4.96
C CYS A 25 -4.22 2.63 -5.29
N TYR A 26 -3.54 3.10 -4.25
CA TYR A 26 -2.20 3.67 -4.40
C TYR A 26 -1.20 2.64 -4.88
N MET A 27 -0.34 3.04 -5.81
CA MET A 27 0.80 2.24 -6.28
C MET A 27 2.10 2.87 -5.77
N PRO A 28 2.93 2.16 -5.00
CA PRO A 28 4.25 2.66 -4.63
C PRO A 28 5.18 2.65 -5.85
N MET A 29 5.87 3.76 -6.10
CA MET A 29 6.63 3.96 -7.34
C MET A 29 8.13 4.02 -7.10
N ARG A 30 8.54 4.83 -6.12
CA ARG A 30 9.91 4.95 -5.64
C ARG A 30 9.87 5.08 -4.13
N TYR A 31 10.43 4.13 -3.40
CA TYR A 31 10.26 4.12 -1.96
C TYR A 31 11.36 3.37 -1.21
N ASP A 32 11.55 3.77 0.03
CA ASP A 32 12.24 3.03 1.07
C ASP A 32 11.23 2.74 2.18
N ALA A 33 11.02 1.47 2.50
CA ALA A 33 10.24 1.07 3.66
C ALA A 33 11.17 0.39 4.67
N GLU A 34 11.12 0.82 5.92
CA GLU A 34 11.90 0.23 7.01
C GLU A 34 10.98 -0.20 8.13
N ILE A 35 11.03 -1.49 8.47
CA ILE A 35 10.29 -2.08 9.58
C ILE A 35 11.31 -2.64 10.56
N GLU A 36 11.40 -2.03 11.73
CA GLU A 36 12.09 -2.59 12.86
C GLU A 36 11.11 -3.30 13.79
N ILE A 37 11.45 -4.51 14.23
CA ILE A 37 10.69 -5.26 15.24
C ILE A 37 11.65 -6.00 16.18
N THR A 38 11.44 -5.83 17.48
CA THR A 38 12.27 -6.42 18.54
C THR A 38 11.62 -7.66 19.16
N ARG A 39 12.40 -8.48 19.87
CA ARG A 39 11.89 -9.59 20.69
C ARG A 39 10.82 -9.23 21.71
N GLN A 40 10.84 -8.00 22.21
CA GLN A 40 9.86 -7.51 23.17
C GLN A 40 8.55 -7.08 22.49
N GLY A 41 8.49 -7.07 21.15
CA GLY A 41 7.31 -6.68 20.39
C GLY A 41 7.24 -5.19 20.06
N TYR A 42 8.23 -4.38 20.44
CA TYR A 42 8.31 -2.98 20.02
C TYR A 42 8.68 -2.89 18.55
N TYR A 43 7.96 -2.04 17.82
CA TYR A 43 8.18 -1.81 16.41
C TYR A 43 8.31 -0.34 16.06
N LYS A 44 9.03 -0.10 14.96
CA LYS A 44 9.05 1.16 14.22
C LYS A 44 8.84 0.86 12.75
N PHE A 45 7.87 1.49 12.12
CA PHE A 45 7.55 1.28 10.71
C PHE A 45 7.54 2.62 9.98
N ILE A 46 8.48 2.79 9.08
CA ILE A 46 8.65 3.96 8.23
C ILE A 46 8.38 3.56 6.78
N PHE A 47 7.65 4.40 6.05
CA PHE A 47 7.57 4.41 4.60
C PHE A 47 7.91 5.81 4.12
N ASP A 48 8.91 5.92 3.26
CA ASP A 48 9.28 7.18 2.63
C ASP A 48 9.32 6.99 1.12
N GLY A 49 8.56 7.77 0.37
CA GLY A 49 8.61 7.68 -1.08
C GLY A 49 7.46 8.33 -1.81
N TYR A 50 7.24 7.83 -3.03
CA TYR A 50 6.24 8.33 -3.96
C TYR A 50 5.16 7.28 -4.21
N LEU A 51 3.92 7.71 -4.07
CA LEU A 51 2.73 6.95 -4.46
C LEU A 51 2.09 7.56 -5.70
N ALA A 52 1.64 6.74 -6.63
CA ALA A 52 0.73 7.14 -7.69
C ALA A 52 -0.71 6.77 -7.31
N LYS A 53 -1.64 7.73 -7.37
CA LYS A 53 -3.06 7.39 -7.35
C LYS A 53 -3.45 6.97 -8.77
N VAL A 54 -3.66 5.67 -8.97
CA VAL A 54 -3.78 5.05 -10.31
C VAL A 54 -4.85 5.72 -11.17
N GLU A 55 -6.03 5.97 -10.61
CA GLU A 55 -7.16 6.55 -11.33
C GLU A 55 -6.91 8.01 -11.74
N LEU A 56 -6.33 8.80 -10.83
CA LEU A 56 -5.98 10.20 -11.11
C LEU A 56 -4.89 10.27 -12.19
N TYR A 57 -3.86 9.44 -12.07
CA TYR A 57 -2.79 9.35 -13.06
C TYR A 57 -3.35 9.00 -14.45
N ASP A 58 -4.16 7.93 -14.56
CA ASP A 58 -4.69 7.48 -15.85
C ASP A 58 -5.71 8.47 -16.45
N GLY A 59 -6.52 9.11 -15.59
CA GLY A 59 -7.46 10.15 -15.99
C GLY A 59 -6.77 11.39 -16.57
N ILE A 60 -5.69 11.86 -15.93
CA ILE A 60 -4.86 12.97 -16.45
C ILE A 60 -4.20 12.55 -17.77
N ARG A 61 -3.57 11.37 -17.81
CA ARG A 61 -2.88 10.85 -19.00
C ARG A 61 -3.79 10.75 -20.23
N ARG A 62 -5.06 10.40 -20.04
CA ARG A 62 -6.07 10.29 -21.10
C ARG A 62 -6.82 11.58 -21.39
N ASN A 63 -6.40 12.72 -20.81
CA ASN A 63 -7.09 14.01 -20.90
C ASN A 63 -8.58 13.95 -20.48
N LYS A 64 -8.93 13.02 -19.58
CA LYS A 64 -10.29 12.89 -19.02
C LYS A 64 -10.51 13.74 -17.77
N ILE A 65 -9.41 14.14 -17.12
CA ILE A 65 -9.38 15.03 -15.97
C ILE A 65 -8.72 16.32 -16.43
N ASP A 66 -9.46 17.42 -16.34
CA ASP A 66 -8.94 18.77 -16.57
C ASP A 66 -8.28 19.32 -15.29
N LEU A 67 -7.64 20.49 -15.41
CA LEU A 67 -6.92 21.13 -14.31
C LEU A 67 -7.82 21.46 -13.09
N THR A 68 -9.10 21.72 -13.31
CA THR A 68 -10.03 22.04 -12.22
C THR A 68 -10.34 20.79 -11.42
N LYS A 69 -10.72 19.70 -12.09
CA LYS A 69 -10.97 18.41 -11.46
C LYS A 69 -9.72 17.82 -10.82
N GLU A 70 -8.56 18.01 -11.44
CA GLU A 70 -7.28 17.59 -10.87
C GLU A 70 -7.04 18.25 -9.51
N LYS A 71 -7.23 19.57 -9.41
CA LYS A 71 -7.09 20.30 -8.13
C LYS A 71 -8.10 19.83 -7.07
N GLU A 72 -9.34 19.58 -7.47
CA GLU A 72 -10.36 19.05 -6.56
C GLU A 72 -9.97 17.68 -6.00
N GLU A 73 -9.50 16.76 -6.85
CA GLU A 73 -9.05 15.44 -6.41
C GLU A 73 -7.79 15.50 -5.55
N ILE A 74 -6.82 16.36 -5.89
CA ILE A 74 -5.63 16.61 -5.06
C ILE A 74 -6.05 17.08 -3.66
N GLU A 75 -6.97 18.03 -3.56
CA GLU A 75 -7.43 18.54 -2.27
C GLU A 75 -8.20 17.51 -1.45
N LYS A 76 -9.01 16.64 -2.09
CA LYS A 76 -9.66 15.52 -1.40
C LYS A 76 -8.62 14.56 -0.83
N ILE A 77 -7.62 14.19 -1.63
CA ILE A 77 -6.55 13.29 -1.19
C ILE A 77 -5.73 13.95 -0.07
N ARG A 78 -5.37 15.22 -0.21
CA ARG A 78 -4.63 15.96 0.82
C ARG A 78 -5.38 15.99 2.14
N LYS A 79 -6.69 16.23 2.11
CA LYS A 79 -7.55 16.19 3.31
C LYS A 79 -7.61 14.80 3.93
N ASP A 80 -7.75 13.76 3.13
CA ASP A 80 -7.75 12.37 3.60
C ASP A 80 -6.44 12.03 4.32
N PHE A 81 -5.29 12.35 3.72
CA PHE A 81 -3.98 12.12 4.33
C PHE A 81 -3.74 12.99 5.58
N ALA A 82 -4.24 14.22 5.61
CA ALA A 82 -4.12 15.09 6.79
C ALA A 82 -4.86 14.54 8.03
N THR A 83 -5.78 13.58 7.87
CA THR A 83 -6.42 12.89 8.99
C THR A 83 -5.64 11.70 9.53
N ASP A 84 -4.64 11.20 8.80
CA ASP A 84 -3.76 10.14 9.28
C ASP A 84 -2.62 10.76 10.11
N ALA A 85 -2.69 10.59 11.43
CA ALA A 85 -1.69 11.10 12.36
C ALA A 85 -0.27 10.53 12.15
N ASN A 86 -0.14 9.43 11.39
CA ASN A 86 1.14 8.81 11.08
C ASN A 86 1.72 9.30 9.75
N ALA A 87 0.94 10.03 8.93
CA ALA A 87 1.40 10.58 7.68
C ALA A 87 1.97 11.99 7.89
N SER A 88 3.16 12.24 7.34
CA SER A 88 3.78 13.55 7.26
C SER A 88 4.36 13.79 5.87
N ASP A 89 4.75 15.03 5.56
CA ASP A 89 5.33 15.40 4.26
C ASP A 89 4.50 14.96 3.04
N PHE A 90 3.17 15.00 3.17
CA PHE A 90 2.26 14.70 2.07
C PHE A 90 2.24 15.86 1.07
N ALA A 91 2.81 15.65 -0.10
CA ALA A 91 2.88 16.69 -1.13
C ALA A 91 2.52 16.16 -2.52
N TYR A 92 1.69 16.91 -3.23
CA TYR A 92 1.47 16.67 -4.65
C TYR A 92 2.76 16.97 -5.43
N HIS A 93 3.17 16.06 -6.32
CA HIS A 93 4.36 16.26 -7.15
C HIS A 93 3.99 16.65 -8.58
N ARG A 94 3.32 15.76 -9.32
CA ARG A 94 2.79 15.96 -10.70
C ARG A 94 2.03 14.73 -11.16
N LYS A 95 1.16 14.83 -12.16
CA LYS A 95 0.49 13.72 -12.85
C LYS A 95 -0.10 12.64 -11.92
N GLY A 96 -0.69 13.04 -10.79
CA GLY A 96 -1.25 12.09 -9.81
C GLY A 96 -0.22 11.34 -8.94
N TYR A 97 1.04 11.77 -8.91
CA TYR A 97 2.05 11.31 -7.95
C TYR A 97 2.08 12.19 -6.71
N PHE A 98 2.26 11.56 -5.56
CA PHE A 98 2.33 12.18 -4.25
C PHE A 98 3.57 11.69 -3.51
N ARG A 99 4.31 12.62 -2.92
CA ARG A 99 5.32 12.30 -1.91
C ARG A 99 4.61 12.01 -0.59
N VAL A 100 5.05 10.97 0.11
CA VAL A 100 4.51 10.54 1.39
C VAL A 100 5.67 10.13 2.29
N HIS A 101 5.74 10.74 3.46
CA HIS A 101 6.41 10.15 4.60
C HIS A 101 5.34 9.59 5.53
N TRP A 102 5.55 8.39 6.04
CA TRP A 102 4.64 7.78 6.99
C TRP A 102 5.44 7.02 8.03
N GLU A 103 5.16 7.30 9.30
CA GLU A 103 5.89 6.72 10.41
C GLU A 103 4.93 6.34 11.52
N ARG A 104 5.04 5.09 11.97
CA ARG A 104 4.29 4.61 13.13
C ARG A 104 5.16 3.70 13.98
N GLU A 105 5.09 3.92 15.29
CA GLU A 105 5.74 3.09 16.29
C GLU A 105 4.76 2.58 17.33
N GLY A 106 5.18 1.58 18.10
CA GLY A 106 4.43 1.08 19.23
C GLY A 106 4.73 -0.37 19.57
N ASP A 107 3.73 -1.08 20.08
CA ASP A 107 3.82 -2.46 20.54
C ASP A 107 2.88 -3.36 19.69
N ILE A 108 3.45 -4.36 19.02
CA ILE A 108 2.71 -5.27 18.14
C ILE A 108 1.86 -6.29 18.92
N LEU A 109 2.21 -6.59 20.17
CA LEU A 109 1.43 -7.47 21.05
C LEU A 109 0.08 -6.83 21.39
N LYS A 110 0.08 -5.50 21.54
CA LYS A 110 -1.12 -4.67 21.74
C LYS A 110 -1.84 -4.38 20.43
N SER A 111 -1.12 -3.87 19.44
CA SER A 111 -1.70 -3.41 18.16
C SER A 111 -2.23 -4.55 17.31
N LYS A 112 -1.64 -5.75 17.41
CA LYS A 112 -1.91 -6.97 16.63
C LYS A 112 -1.67 -6.85 15.12
N THR A 113 -1.97 -5.72 14.51
CA THR A 113 -1.82 -5.47 13.08
C THR A 113 -1.52 -4.00 12.85
N VAL A 114 -0.56 -3.74 11.99
CA VAL A 114 -0.14 -2.40 11.57
C VAL A 114 -0.08 -2.41 10.05
N ILE A 115 -0.75 -1.47 9.41
CA ILE A 115 -0.87 -1.37 7.96
C ILE A 115 -0.46 0.04 7.58
N PHE A 116 0.41 0.17 6.59
CA PHE A 116 0.68 1.45 5.95
C PHE A 116 -0.60 1.95 5.25
N LEU A 117 -1.00 3.19 5.55
CA LEU A 117 -2.29 3.79 5.18
C LEU A 117 -3.50 3.11 5.84
N ARG A 118 -4.15 2.17 5.15
CA ARG A 118 -5.38 1.51 5.61
C ARG A 118 -5.67 0.23 4.83
N ARG A 119 -6.55 -0.62 5.37
CA ARG A 119 -6.89 -1.93 4.78
C ARG A 119 -7.39 -1.87 3.34
N ASN A 120 -8.22 -0.87 3.01
CA ASN A 120 -8.77 -0.72 1.65
C ASN A 120 -7.70 -0.31 0.63
N GLU A 121 -6.57 0.21 1.12
CA GLU A 121 -5.41 0.69 0.35
C GLU A 121 -4.16 -0.14 0.72
N TYR A 122 -4.35 -1.44 1.04
CA TYR A 122 -3.26 -2.26 1.57
C TYR A 122 -2.09 -2.36 0.58
N ILE A 123 -0.94 -1.84 1.00
CA ILE A 123 0.34 -1.92 0.28
C ILE A 123 1.31 -2.81 1.05
N LEU A 124 1.51 -2.52 2.34
CA LEU A 124 2.46 -3.19 3.21
C LEU A 124 1.92 -3.20 4.64
N GLY A 125 2.17 -4.28 5.39
CA GLY A 125 1.79 -4.35 6.79
C GLY A 125 2.48 -5.47 7.56
N MET A 126 2.35 -5.37 8.88
CA MET A 126 2.85 -6.32 9.86
C MET A 126 1.70 -6.81 10.75
N SER A 127 1.72 -8.08 11.13
CA SER A 127 0.70 -8.70 11.99
C SER A 127 1.32 -9.65 13.00
N TYR A 128 0.67 -9.81 14.15
CA TYR A 128 1.04 -10.73 15.21
C TYR A 128 -0.05 -11.76 15.48
N ASN A 129 0.32 -13.04 15.42
CA ASN A 129 -0.55 -14.16 15.77
C ASN A 129 -0.29 -14.61 17.20
N ARG A 130 -1.23 -14.29 18.10
CA ARG A 130 -1.17 -14.65 19.53
C ARG A 130 -1.13 -16.16 19.81
N LYS A 131 -1.68 -16.99 18.92
CA LYS A 131 -1.70 -18.45 19.12
C LYS A 131 -0.33 -19.07 18.86
N THR A 132 0.39 -18.54 17.87
CA THR A 132 1.68 -19.11 17.43
C THR A 132 2.88 -18.31 17.92
N GLY A 133 2.69 -17.09 18.44
CA GLY A 133 3.78 -16.20 18.83
C GLY A 133 4.47 -15.55 17.64
N ARG A 134 3.90 -15.64 16.43
CA ARG A 134 4.58 -15.24 15.19
C ARG A 134 4.22 -13.84 14.74
N VAL A 135 5.22 -13.13 14.24
CA VAL A 135 5.06 -11.85 13.55
C VAL A 135 5.30 -12.08 12.05
N GLY A 136 4.34 -11.66 11.24
CA GLY A 136 4.41 -11.73 9.79
C GLY A 136 4.37 -10.33 9.19
N MET A 137 5.30 -10.06 8.26
CA MET A 137 5.30 -8.88 7.40
C MET A 137 4.94 -9.31 5.99
N GLN A 138 4.01 -8.60 5.38
CA GLN A 138 3.49 -8.92 4.06
C GLN A 138 3.24 -7.63 3.27
N GLY A 139 3.70 -7.63 2.02
CA GLY A 139 3.31 -6.68 0.99
C GLY A 139 2.19 -7.24 0.12
N ARG A 140 1.39 -6.36 -0.48
CA ARG A 140 0.36 -6.77 -1.44
C ARG A 140 1.01 -7.34 -2.70
N SER A 141 0.68 -8.58 -3.04
CA SER A 141 1.01 -9.15 -4.35
C SER A 141 -0.04 -8.75 -5.38
N LEU A 142 0.39 -8.39 -6.59
CA LEU A 142 -0.49 -8.09 -7.71
C LEU A 142 -0.64 -9.29 -8.64
N LYS A 143 -1.85 -9.53 -9.16
CA LYS A 143 -2.10 -10.54 -10.20
C LYS A 143 -1.43 -10.12 -11.51
N LYS A 144 -1.00 -11.09 -12.34
CA LYS A 144 -0.35 -10.82 -13.64
C LYS A 144 -1.13 -9.83 -14.51
N ASP A 145 -2.45 -10.01 -14.66
CA ASP A 145 -3.27 -9.12 -15.47
C ASP A 145 -3.33 -7.68 -14.93
N THR A 146 -3.38 -7.52 -13.60
CA THR A 146 -3.35 -6.19 -12.97
C THR A 146 -2.01 -5.51 -13.24
N ARG A 147 -0.90 -6.26 -13.15
CA ARG A 147 0.44 -5.73 -13.43
C ARG A 147 0.60 -5.33 -14.88
N ASN A 148 0.13 -6.16 -15.81
CA ASN A 148 0.16 -5.84 -17.24
C ASN A 148 -0.63 -4.54 -17.51
N LYS A 149 -1.83 -4.40 -16.94
CA LYS A 149 -2.61 -3.16 -17.04
C LYS A 149 -1.88 -1.96 -16.46
N LEU A 150 -1.22 -2.10 -15.32
CA LEU A 150 -0.41 -1.03 -14.73
C LEU A 150 0.80 -0.69 -15.62
N ALA A 151 1.46 -1.68 -16.22
CA ALA A 151 2.56 -1.48 -17.14
C ALA A 151 2.13 -0.75 -18.41
N GLU A 152 1.00 -1.14 -19.01
CA GLU A 152 0.41 -0.49 -20.21
C GLU A 152 0.11 0.99 -20.01
N ILE A 153 -0.28 1.38 -18.78
CA ILE A 153 -0.52 2.79 -18.46
C ILE A 153 0.74 3.52 -17.97
N GLY A 154 1.89 2.86 -17.82
CA GLY A 154 3.15 3.48 -17.39
C GLY A 154 3.40 3.47 -15.87
N LEU A 155 2.69 2.62 -15.12
CA LEU A 155 2.82 2.41 -13.68
C LEU A 155 3.42 1.04 -13.29
N GLY A 156 3.93 0.26 -14.25
CA GLY A 156 4.50 -1.07 -14.00
C GLY A 156 5.97 -1.08 -13.52
N GLY A 157 6.58 0.09 -13.32
CA GLY A 157 7.99 0.22 -12.95
C GLY A 157 8.18 0.66 -11.50
N THR A 158 7.86 -0.22 -10.54
CA THR A 158 8.22 0.01 -9.14
C THR A 158 9.73 -0.14 -8.96
N ASN A 159 10.29 0.73 -8.13
CA ASN A 159 11.66 0.60 -7.64
C ASN A 159 11.66 0.95 -6.16
N GLY A 160 11.88 -0.02 -5.30
CA GLY A 160 11.98 0.27 -3.88
C GLY A 160 12.67 -0.83 -3.10
N GLU A 161 12.99 -0.48 -1.87
CA GLU A 161 13.59 -1.40 -0.92
C GLU A 161 12.69 -1.52 0.31
N ILE A 162 12.43 -2.75 0.74
CA ILE A 162 11.83 -3.02 2.04
C ILE A 162 12.93 -3.61 2.92
N ARG A 163 13.26 -2.93 4.01
CA ARG A 163 14.19 -3.41 5.04
C ARG A 163 13.42 -3.87 6.25
N VAL A 164 13.65 -5.12 6.65
CA VAL A 164 13.20 -5.65 7.92
C VAL A 164 14.39 -5.78 8.85
N ILE A 165 14.37 -5.05 9.96
CA ILE A 165 15.41 -5.04 10.97
C ILE A 165 14.89 -5.76 12.22
N THR A 166 15.52 -6.87 12.60
CA THR A 166 15.05 -7.64 13.75
C THR A 166 16.13 -8.50 14.39
N ASP A 167 16.00 -8.71 15.69
CA ASP A 167 16.75 -9.70 16.49
C ASP A 167 15.98 -11.01 16.68
N LEU A 168 14.80 -11.14 16.06
CA LEU A 168 13.95 -12.33 16.14
C LEU A 168 14.53 -13.52 15.37
N PRO A 169 14.30 -14.75 15.88
CA PRO A 169 14.46 -15.96 15.08
C PRO A 169 13.59 -15.89 13.81
N MET A 170 14.24 -16.01 12.66
CA MET A 170 13.57 -16.01 11.36
C MET A 170 13.02 -17.40 11.03
N ILE A 171 11.76 -17.48 10.63
CA ILE A 171 11.11 -18.73 10.20
C ILE A 171 11.16 -18.85 8.68
N ALA A 172 10.74 -17.78 7.99
CA ALA A 172 10.65 -17.75 6.54
C ALA A 172 10.90 -16.33 6.02
N SER A 173 11.58 -16.22 4.88
CA SER A 173 11.84 -14.95 4.22
C SER A 173 12.07 -15.15 2.74
N ASN A 174 11.58 -14.21 1.92
CA ASN A 174 11.96 -14.08 0.51
C ASN A 174 12.89 -12.89 0.25
N ALA A 175 13.62 -12.44 1.27
CA ALA A 175 14.58 -11.36 1.14
C ALA A 175 15.69 -11.72 0.15
N THR A 176 16.08 -10.75 -0.68
CA THR A 176 17.16 -10.88 -1.65
C THR A 176 18.54 -10.75 -0.99
N LYS A 177 18.60 -10.06 0.15
CA LYS A 177 19.84 -9.84 0.90
C LYS A 177 19.60 -9.92 2.41
N VAL A 178 20.57 -10.51 3.12
CA VAL A 178 20.57 -10.56 4.59
C VAL A 178 21.94 -10.14 5.11
N ALA A 179 21.95 -9.20 6.06
CA ALA A 179 23.18 -8.69 6.66
C ALA A 179 23.08 -8.61 8.19
N LYS A 180 24.20 -8.79 8.90
CA LYS A 180 24.28 -8.48 10.33
C LYS A 180 24.18 -6.96 10.51
N ASN A 181 23.34 -6.51 11.44
CA ASN A 181 23.18 -5.09 11.72
C ASN A 181 23.81 -4.72 13.07
N ARG A 182 25.14 -4.59 13.09
CA ARG A 182 25.90 -4.28 14.31
C ARG A 182 25.53 -2.92 14.92
N LYS A 183 25.00 -1.99 14.12
CA LYS A 183 24.58 -0.67 14.60
C LYS A 183 23.38 -0.75 15.56
N ARG A 184 22.50 -1.74 15.39
CA ARG A 184 21.34 -1.97 16.28
C ARG A 184 21.65 -2.88 17.47
N GLY A 185 22.82 -3.51 17.46
CA GLY A 185 23.32 -4.34 18.54
C GLY A 185 23.57 -5.80 18.15
N PRO A 186 24.10 -6.61 19.07
CA PRO A 186 24.31 -8.03 18.86
C PRO A 186 23.00 -8.75 18.50
N GLY A 187 23.05 -9.69 17.55
CA GLY A 187 21.90 -10.51 17.17
C GLY A 187 20.95 -9.89 16.14
N PHE A 188 20.99 -8.57 15.94
CA PHE A 188 20.19 -7.91 14.90
C PHE A 188 20.67 -8.27 13.50
N LYS A 189 19.69 -8.50 12.61
CA LYS A 189 19.89 -8.68 11.18
C LYS A 189 18.96 -7.75 10.41
N THR A 190 19.42 -7.33 9.23
CA THR A 190 18.60 -6.63 8.24
C THR A 190 18.33 -7.60 7.09
N TYR A 191 17.05 -7.78 6.77
CA TYR A 191 16.56 -8.52 5.61
C TYR A 191 16.05 -7.49 4.61
N THR A 192 16.74 -7.38 3.48
CA THR A 192 16.41 -6.45 2.41
C THR A 192 15.66 -7.19 1.32
N LEU A 193 14.48 -6.70 0.98
CA LEU A 193 13.66 -7.14 -0.15
C LEU A 193 13.68 -6.05 -1.21
N GLU A 194 14.30 -6.35 -2.34
CA GLU A 194 14.33 -5.44 -3.48
C GLU A 194 13.09 -5.65 -4.36
N ASP A 195 12.31 -4.59 -4.51
CA ASP A 195 11.15 -4.52 -5.38
C ASP A 195 11.58 -3.89 -6.72
N GLN A 196 12.16 -4.72 -7.57
CA GLN A 196 12.57 -4.35 -8.92
C GLN A 196 11.74 -5.15 -9.94
N GLU A 197 10.50 -4.73 -10.11
CA GLU A 197 9.57 -5.36 -11.05
C GLU A 197 10.04 -5.23 -12.51
N HIS A 198 10.78 -4.17 -12.84
CA HIS A 198 11.29 -3.87 -14.18
C HIS A 198 12.51 -4.70 -14.61
N LEU A 199 13.16 -5.46 -13.70
CA LEU A 199 14.34 -6.29 -14.01
C LEU A 199 14.06 -7.80 -14.07
N ARG A 200 12.84 -8.25 -13.78
CA ARG A 200 12.52 -9.68 -13.70
C ARG A 200 12.01 -10.20 -15.06
N ALA A 201 12.85 -10.97 -15.75
CA ALA A 201 12.52 -11.61 -17.03
C ALA A 201 11.33 -12.59 -16.95
N ASP A 202 11.04 -13.12 -15.76
CA ASP A 202 9.81 -13.87 -15.48
C ASP A 202 9.33 -13.57 -14.05
N PRO A 203 8.28 -12.76 -13.89
CA PRO A 203 7.83 -12.39 -12.56
C PRO A 203 7.08 -13.55 -11.91
N LYS A 204 7.78 -14.27 -11.02
CA LYS A 204 7.19 -15.35 -10.19
C LYS A 204 5.81 -14.91 -9.65
N PRO A 205 4.76 -15.74 -9.80
CA PRO A 205 3.36 -15.34 -9.64
C PRO A 205 2.94 -14.93 -8.22
N HIS A 206 3.84 -14.96 -7.23
CA HIS A 206 3.52 -14.76 -5.81
C HIS A 206 4.55 -13.93 -5.02
N SER A 207 5.43 -13.15 -5.65
CA SER A 207 6.54 -12.49 -4.92
C SER A 207 6.14 -11.20 -4.19
N GLY A 208 5.05 -11.22 -3.41
CA GLY A 208 4.84 -10.18 -2.39
C GLY A 208 5.98 -10.24 -1.38
N ALA A 209 6.45 -9.09 -0.90
CA ALA A 209 7.43 -9.04 0.19
C ALA A 209 6.89 -9.83 1.40
N SER A 210 7.62 -10.85 1.87
CA SER A 210 7.16 -11.69 2.97
C SER A 210 8.29 -12.12 3.89
N VAL A 211 8.09 -11.85 5.18
CA VAL A 211 9.00 -12.22 6.25
C VAL A 211 8.17 -12.69 7.45
N GLU A 212 8.52 -13.83 8.02
CA GLU A 212 7.86 -14.41 9.20
C GLU A 212 8.89 -14.77 10.26
N SER A 213 8.67 -14.31 11.49
CA SER A 213 9.55 -14.53 12.63
C SER A 213 8.75 -14.86 13.89
N THR A 214 9.41 -15.35 14.94
CA THR A 214 8.75 -15.75 16.21
C THR A 214 9.24 -14.93 17.38
N LEU A 215 8.33 -14.29 18.12
CA LEU A 215 8.65 -13.64 19.40
C LEU A 215 9.08 -14.69 20.42
N ALA A 216 10.11 -14.37 21.22
CA ALA A 216 10.51 -15.24 22.31
C ALA A 216 9.34 -15.34 23.33
N LYS A 217 9.08 -16.56 23.81
CA LYS A 217 8.12 -16.81 24.89
C LYS A 217 8.67 -16.33 26.22
#